data_AF-A0A379PNN0-F1
#
_entry.id   AF-A0A379PNN0-F1
#
_cell.length_a   1.000
_cell.length_b   1.000
_cell.length_c   1.000
_cell.angle_alpha   90.00
_cell.angle_beta   90.00
_cell.angle_gamma   90.00
#
_symmetry.space_group_name_H-M   'P 1'
#
loop_
_entity.id
_entity.type
_entity.pdbx_description
1 polymer ?
#
loop_
_entity_poly.entity_id
_entity_poly.type
_entity_poly.pdbx_seq_one_letter_code
_entity_poly.pdbx_strand_id
1 'polypeptide(L)'
;MKSQQHAEAFARALAGILLQFRECVEAGEKEGANLAYATAMGLIAGAALCGGISREKGQALQATLDETRAALMSAFGAVPGHHL
;
A
#
# COMPACT_ATOMS: atom_id res chain seq x y z
N MET A 1 -26.94 1.47 -6.59
CA MET A 1 -26.75 1.38 -5.12
C MET A 1 -25.66 0.38 -4.71
N LYS A 2 -25.69 -0.90 -5.11
CA LYS A 2 -24.66 -1.89 -4.69
C LYS A 2 -23.23 -1.55 -5.12
N SER A 3 -23.02 -0.98 -6.32
CA SER A 3 -21.68 -0.63 -6.81
C SER A 3 -20.98 0.46 -5.99
N GLN A 4 -21.73 1.44 -5.49
CA GLN A 4 -21.19 2.52 -4.66
C GLN A 4 -20.73 2.00 -3.29
N GLN A 5 -21.52 1.12 -2.68
CA GLN A 5 -21.15 0.47 -1.41
C GLN A 5 -19.88 -0.38 -1.54
N HIS A 6 -19.71 -1.10 -2.66
CA HIS A 6 -18.49 -1.87 -2.92
C HIS A 6 -17.28 -0.97 -3.17
N ALA A 7 -17.45 0.14 -3.87
CA ALA A 7 -16.39 1.13 -4.08
C ALA A 7 -15.96 1.78 -2.75
N GLU A 8 -16.90 2.15 -1.89
CA GLU A 8 -16.61 2.68 -0.56
C GLU A 8 -15.91 1.66 0.35
N ALA A 9 -16.35 0.39 0.32
CA ALA A 9 -15.71 -0.68 1.08
C ALA A 9 -14.27 -0.91 0.60
N PHE A 10 -14.03 -0.93 -0.71
CA PHE A 10 -12.69 -1.01 -1.29
C PHE A 10 -11.82 0.18 -0.84
N ALA A 11 -12.32 1.40 -0.97
CA ALA A 11 -11.58 2.61 -0.60
C ALA A 11 -11.20 2.62 0.88
N ARG A 12 -12.12 2.23 1.77
CA ARG A 12 -11.85 2.12 3.21
C ARG A 12 -10.82 1.03 3.51
N ALA A 13 -10.93 -0.14 2.87
CA ALA A 13 -9.97 -1.22 3.05
C ALA A 13 -8.57 -0.79 2.59
N LEU A 14 -8.45 -0.20 1.41
CA LEU A 14 -7.18 0.28 0.87
C LEU A 14 -6.58 1.36 1.77
N ALA A 15 -7.38 2.35 2.18
CA ALA A 15 -6.92 3.41 3.08
C ALA A 15 -6.41 2.86 4.42
N GLY A 16 -7.12 1.89 5.01
CA GLY A 16 -6.70 1.24 6.25
C GLY A 16 -5.35 0.53 6.11
N ILE A 17 -5.15 -0.22 5.01
CA ILE A 17 -3.89 -0.91 4.75
C ILE A 17 -2.73 0.09 4.52
N LEU A 18 -2.99 1.21 3.83
CA LEU A 18 -1.97 2.24 3.61
C LEU A 18 -1.57 2.95 4.91
N LEU A 19 -2.52 3.16 5.83
CA LEU A 19 -2.22 3.67 7.17
C LEU A 19 -1.39 2.67 7.96
N GLN A 20 -1.76 1.38 7.95
CA GLN A 20 -0.97 0.33 8.60
C GLN A 20 0.44 0.23 8.01
N PHE A 21 0.56 0.36 6.68
CA PHE A 21 1.86 0.40 6.02
C PHE A 21 2.73 1.53 6.58
N ARG A 22 2.18 2.75 6.65
CA ARG A 22 2.84 3.91 7.23
C ARG A 22 3.21 3.69 8.70
N GLU A 23 2.33 3.14 9.52
CA GLU A 23 2.58 2.88 10.94
C GLU A 23 3.73 1.89 11.15
N CYS A 24 3.73 0.76 10.43
CA CYS A 24 4.82 -0.21 10.50
C CYS A 24 6.13 0.39 10.01
N VAL A 25 6.07 1.21 8.97
CA VAL A 25 7.19 1.99 8.44
C VAL A 25 7.72 2.91 9.55
N GLU A 26 6.91 3.78 10.14
CA GLU A 26 7.30 4.68 11.25
C GLU A 26 7.85 3.94 12.49
N ALA A 27 7.35 2.74 12.78
CA ALA A 27 7.81 1.89 13.87
C ALA A 27 9.10 1.09 13.56
N GLY A 28 9.60 1.12 12.31
CA GLY A 28 10.73 0.29 11.88
C GLY A 28 10.40 -1.20 11.72
N GLU A 29 9.12 -1.57 11.74
CA GLU A 29 8.63 -2.94 11.57
C GLU A 29 8.63 -3.36 10.10
N LYS A 30 9.81 -3.75 9.60
CA LYS A 30 10.02 -4.12 8.19
C LYS A 30 9.08 -5.21 7.68
N GLU A 31 8.82 -6.25 8.49
CA GLU A 31 7.92 -7.35 8.10
C GLU A 31 6.47 -6.88 8.00
N GLY A 32 5.99 -6.11 8.98
CA GLY A 32 4.65 -5.51 8.96
C GLY A 32 4.46 -4.58 7.76
N ALA A 33 5.46 -3.74 7.47
CA ALA A 33 5.47 -2.87 6.31
C ALA A 33 5.41 -3.65 4.99
N ASN A 34 6.18 -4.74 4.88
CA ASN A 34 6.14 -5.60 3.70
C ASN A 34 4.79 -6.29 3.51
N LEU A 35 4.20 -6.77 4.60
CA LEU A 35 2.88 -7.40 4.57
C LEU A 35 1.81 -6.42 4.12
N ALA A 36 1.74 -5.23 4.74
CA ALA A 36 0.76 -4.21 4.39
C ALA A 36 0.89 -3.76 2.93
N TYR A 37 2.13 -3.56 2.46
CA TYR A 37 2.39 -3.27 1.04
C TYR A 37 1.87 -4.38 0.11
N ALA A 38 2.18 -5.65 0.40
CA ALA A 38 1.73 -6.78 -0.42
C ALA A 38 0.20 -6.91 -0.41
N THR A 39 -0.45 -6.66 0.72
CA THR A 39 -1.91 -6.64 0.84
C THR A 39 -2.53 -5.53 -0.02
N ALA A 40 -1.97 -4.31 0.00
CA ALA A 40 -2.45 -3.21 -0.83
C ALA A 40 -2.28 -3.51 -2.33
N MET A 41 -1.13 -4.04 -2.74
CA MET A 41 -0.89 -4.48 -4.12
C MET A 41 -1.91 -5.53 -4.58
N GLY A 42 -2.17 -6.53 -3.74
CA GLY A 42 -3.15 -7.58 -4.01
C GLY A 42 -4.57 -7.03 -4.13
N LEU A 43 -4.96 -6.09 -3.26
CA LEU A 43 -6.28 -5.47 -3.29
C LEU A 43 -6.49 -4.67 -4.59
N ILE A 44 -5.50 -3.88 -4.99
CA ILE A 44 -5.54 -3.10 -6.25
C ILE A 44 -5.61 -4.04 -7.47
N ALA A 45 -4.77 -5.08 -7.50
CA ALA A 45 -4.77 -6.07 -8.58
C ALA A 45 -6.13 -6.79 -8.68
N GLY A 46 -6.69 -7.20 -7.54
CA GLY A 46 -8.00 -7.85 -7.47
C GLY A 46 -9.11 -6.93 -7.98
N ALA A 47 -9.10 -5.65 -7.59
CA ALA A 47 -10.08 -4.68 -8.09
C ALA A 47 -9.97 -4.47 -9.60
N ALA A 48 -8.77 -4.46 -10.17
CA ALA A 48 -8.57 -4.34 -11.61
C ALA A 48 -9.03 -5.61 -12.36
N LEU A 49 -8.74 -6.81 -11.83
CA LEU A 49 -9.15 -8.09 -12.42
C LEU A 49 -10.66 -8.28 -12.42
N CYS A 50 -11.34 -7.87 -11.34
CA CYS A 50 -12.79 -7.98 -11.20
C CYS A 50 -13.56 -6.83 -11.89
N GLY A 51 -12.87 -5.89 -12.54
CA GLY A 51 -13.49 -4.75 -13.21
C GLY A 51 -14.02 -3.66 -12.26
N GLY A 52 -13.64 -3.70 -10.98
CA GLY A 52 -13.96 -2.66 -10.00
C GLY A 52 -13.21 -1.34 -10.25
N ILE A 53 -12.04 -1.42 -10.88
CA ILE A 53 -11.29 -0.29 -11.46
C ILE A 53 -10.78 -0.68 -12.86
N SER A 54 -10.45 0.32 -13.68
CA SER A 54 -9.83 0.03 -14.99
C SER A 54 -8.40 -0.50 -14.81
N ARG A 55 -7.90 -1.25 -15.79
CA ARG A 55 -6.54 -1.81 -15.74
C ARG A 55 -5.49 -0.71 -15.66
N GLU A 56 -5.67 0.38 -16.41
CA GLU A 56 -4.77 1.52 -16.45
C GLU A 56 -4.72 2.22 -15.09
N LYS A 57 -5.88 2.40 -14.44
CA LYS A 57 -5.95 2.97 -13.09
C LYS A 57 -5.31 2.03 -12.06
N GLY A 58 -5.53 0.72 -12.18
CA GLY A 58 -4.89 -0.28 -11.32
C GLY A 58 -3.37 -0.23 -11.42
N GLN A 59 -2.82 -0.20 -12.64
CA GLN A 59 -1.39 -0.08 -12.89
C GLN A 59 -0.81 1.23 -12.34
N ALA A 60 -1.49 2.37 -12.56
CA ALA A 60 -1.06 3.65 -12.03
C ALA A 60 -1.01 3.64 -10.49
N LEU A 61 -2.01 3.08 -9.82
CA LEU A 61 -2.03 2.95 -8.37
C LEU A 61 -0.92 2.03 -7.84
N GLN A 62 -0.64 0.93 -8.54
CA GLN A 62 0.47 0.04 -8.19
C GLN A 62 1.82 0.74 -8.33
N ALA A 63 2.04 1.48 -9.42
CA ALA A 63 3.26 2.26 -9.63
C ALA A 63 3.46 3.32 -8.53
N THR A 64 2.41 4.07 -8.17
CA THR A 64 2.46 5.03 -7.06
C THR A 64 2.77 4.34 -5.73
N LEU A 65 2.22 3.15 -5.48
CA LEU A 65 2.50 2.39 -4.26
C LEU A 65 3.95 1.89 -4.22
N ASP A 66 4.50 1.44 -5.35
CA ASP A 66 5.91 1.06 -5.49
C ASP A 66 6.85 2.25 -5.23
N GLU A 67 6.57 3.40 -5.83
CA GLU A 67 7.32 4.64 -5.60
C GLU A 67 7.26 5.05 -4.13
N THR A 68 6.07 4.98 -3.52
CA THR A 68 5.86 5.29 -2.10
C THR A 68 6.66 4.34 -1.21
N ARG A 69 6.64 3.05 -1.52
CA ARG A 69 7.43 2.04 -0.81
C ARG A 69 8.93 2.32 -0.93
N ALA A 70 9.41 2.63 -2.13
CA ALA A 70 10.82 2.94 -2.35
C ALA A 70 11.25 4.19 -1.58
N ALA A 71 10.45 5.26 -1.60
CA ALA A 71 10.72 6.49 -0.87
C ALA A 71 10.75 6.27 0.65
N LEU A 72 9.77 5.54 1.18
CA LEU A 72 9.71 5.25 2.60
C LEU A 72 10.83 4.30 3.01
N MET A 73 11.00 3.14 2.36
CA MET A 73 12.07 2.20 2.73
C MET A 73 13.47 2.77 2.53
N SER A 74 13.71 3.67 1.58
CA SER A 74 14.97 4.41 1.48
C SER A 74 15.23 5.28 2.71
N ALA A 75 14.17 5.83 3.32
CA ALA A 75 14.28 6.55 4.59
C ALA A 75 14.56 5.61 5.78
N PHE A 76 14.07 4.36 5.76
CA PHE A 76 14.36 3.35 6.79
C PHE A 76 15.68 2.60 6.58
N GLY A 77 16.25 2.62 5.38
CA GLY A 77 17.53 1.99 5.03
C GLY A 77 18.76 2.79 5.48
N ALA A 78 18.60 4.05 5.84
CA ALA A 78 19.66 4.88 6.41
C ALA A 78 19.45 5.03 7.92
N VAL A 79 19.90 4.04 8.69
CA VAL A 79 20.37 4.33 10.06
C VAL A 79 21.88 4.61 9.92
N PRO A 80 22.32 5.88 9.79
CA PRO A 80 23.72 6.19 10.01
C PRO A 80 23.98 6.04 11.51
N GLY A 81 24.69 4.97 11.88
CA GLY A 81 25.48 4.85 13.10
C GLY A 81 24.77 5.14 14.43
N HIS A 82 24.48 4.08 15.19
CA HIS A 82 24.96 4.06 16.56
C HIS A 82 26.13 3.08 16.64
N HIS A 83 27.30 3.60 16.26
CA HIS A 83 28.54 3.20 16.92
C HIS A 83 28.53 3.82 18.30
N LEU A 84 28.43 3.01 19.35
CA LEU A 84 29.21 3.11 20.59
C LEU A 84 29.24 1.72 21.22
#